data_AF-A0A9N8P917-F1
#
_entry.id   AF-A0A9N8P917-F1
#
_cell.length_a   1.000
_cell.length_b   1.000
_cell.length_c   1.000
_cell.angle_alpha   90.00
_cell.angle_beta   90.00
_cell.angle_gamma   90.00
#
_symmetry.space_group_name_H-M   'P 1'
#
loop_
_entity.id
_entity.type
_entity.pdbx_description
1 polymer ?
#
loop_
_entity_poly.entity_id
_entity_poly.type
_entity_poly.pdbx_seq_one_letter_code
_entity_poly.pdbx_strand_id
1 'polypeptide(L)'
;MTSPDFAAAQARVLARRAAAARPTPPPSPPTLPPALLNLPPGLRSIASSTFSTWTTFRHNPPQASTPYFRVGQVDAELLDEELLQLLRGQVGDALKYFGGHIADEWSSEIGAILRAILWKLSIWDRGTSYGASLQGLKYVDARTQPSSIHAGSGQDPTTWQKAAYGLITVGGRYSWQKLEDWLLEKEGGYEEPTPLVKRLSKLTGWISMTHEMAALASFLVFLFNGKYRTLADRLLRLRLSPASAQTSREVSFEYLNRQLVWHAFTEFLLFLLPLVGISRWRRLLSRAWRKVKSMFNKVDEEDANTGGELGFLPERTCAICYRDQNAVGGGSEAEVLAQSSNTGGGVIGSAQTDVTNPYEAMPCGCIYCFVCLAQRIEAEEGEGWTCLRCGEVVKECKPWNGDVLEDITEESTNTLPAGQSKPPRRKSVGFIDDEKEQEQDHEATIEEIDPMPMDDREEQGQETEDMRTIDSVSWVDGESEMDFEDEADYD
;
A
#
# COMPACT_ATOMS: atom_id res chain seq x y z
N MET A 1 8.95 -42.46 -8.06
CA MET A 1 7.79 -43.38 -7.91
C MET A 1 7.91 -44.53 -8.91
N THR A 2 7.35 -45.71 -8.62
CA THR A 2 7.36 -46.88 -9.50
C THR A 2 6.32 -46.76 -10.64
N SER A 3 6.72 -47.11 -11.86
CA SER A 3 5.86 -47.03 -13.07
C SER A 3 4.49 -47.76 -12.99
N PRO A 4 4.31 -48.94 -12.36
CA PRO A 4 2.98 -49.54 -12.19
C PRO A 4 2.00 -48.67 -11.40
N ASP A 5 2.45 -47.91 -10.40
CA ASP A 5 1.57 -47.06 -9.60
C ASP A 5 1.04 -45.86 -10.41
N PHE A 6 1.89 -45.30 -11.27
CA PHE A 6 1.49 -44.24 -12.20
C PHE A 6 0.44 -44.74 -13.21
N ALA A 7 0.63 -45.93 -13.78
CA ALA A 7 -0.36 -46.56 -14.67
C ALA A 7 -1.68 -46.84 -13.93
N ALA A 8 -1.63 -47.33 -12.69
CA ALA A 8 -2.82 -47.54 -11.86
C ALA A 8 -3.53 -46.21 -11.50
N ALA A 9 -2.78 -45.14 -11.24
CA ALA A 9 -3.32 -43.80 -11.00
C ALA A 9 -4.01 -43.23 -12.26
N GLN A 10 -3.38 -43.34 -13.43
CA GLN A 10 -3.98 -42.96 -14.72
C GLN A 10 -5.27 -43.74 -14.98
N ALA A 11 -5.29 -45.06 -14.76
CA ALA A 11 -6.49 -45.88 -14.91
C ALA A 11 -7.65 -45.42 -13.99
N ARG A 12 -7.37 -45.05 -12.73
CA ARG A 12 -8.36 -44.47 -11.80
C ARG A 12 -8.90 -43.13 -12.31
N VAL A 13 -8.05 -42.27 -12.89
CA VAL A 13 -8.47 -40.97 -13.48
C VAL A 13 -9.34 -41.19 -14.72
N LEU A 14 -8.97 -42.11 -15.61
CA LEU A 14 -9.77 -42.46 -16.78
C LEU A 14 -11.14 -43.05 -16.40
N ALA A 15 -11.19 -43.92 -15.38
CA ALA A 15 -12.44 -44.47 -14.85
C ALA A 15 -13.35 -43.37 -14.27
N ARG A 16 -12.79 -42.41 -13.52
CA ARG A 16 -13.55 -41.24 -13.01
C ARG A 16 -14.09 -40.37 -14.16
N ARG A 17 -13.28 -40.11 -15.20
CA ARG A 17 -13.73 -39.38 -16.41
C ARG A 17 -14.86 -40.12 -17.15
N ALA A 18 -14.74 -41.43 -17.34
CA ALA A 18 -15.76 -42.25 -17.98
C ALA A 18 -17.08 -42.31 -17.17
N ALA A 19 -16.99 -42.34 -15.83
CA ALA A 19 -18.17 -42.27 -14.96
C ALA A 19 -18.87 -40.90 -15.05
N ALA A 20 -18.10 -39.80 -15.04
CA ALA A 20 -18.63 -38.44 -15.20
C ALA A 20 -19.22 -38.15 -16.60
N ALA A 21 -18.78 -38.90 -17.63
CA ALA A 21 -19.29 -38.78 -18.99
C ALA A 21 -20.60 -39.54 -19.25
N ARG A 22 -21.14 -40.31 -18.29
CA ARG A 22 -22.45 -40.95 -18.45
C ARG A 22 -23.56 -39.90 -18.50
N PRO A 23 -24.46 -39.93 -19.51
CA PRO A 23 -25.62 -39.04 -19.54
C PRO A 23 -26.53 -39.33 -18.34
N THR A 24 -26.95 -38.28 -17.64
CA THR A 24 -27.98 -38.37 -16.61
C THR A 24 -29.32 -38.78 -17.24
N PRO A 25 -30.13 -39.61 -16.57
CA PRO A 25 -31.45 -39.96 -17.06
C PRO A 25 -32.33 -38.71 -17.15
N PRO A 26 -33.24 -38.62 -18.15
CA PRO A 26 -34.09 -37.45 -18.29
C PRO A 26 -34.97 -37.26 -17.05
N PRO A 27 -35.14 -36.02 -16.55
CA PRO A 27 -35.96 -35.77 -15.37
C PRO A 27 -37.43 -36.12 -15.65
N SER A 28 -38.10 -36.71 -14.66
CA SER A 28 -39.55 -36.94 -14.70
C SER A 28 -40.30 -35.61 -14.86
N PRO A 29 -41.38 -35.55 -15.68
CA PRO A 29 -42.12 -34.32 -15.89
C PRO A 29 -42.75 -33.82 -14.58
N PRO A 30 -42.76 -32.50 -14.32
CA PRO A 30 -43.27 -31.95 -13.06
C PRO A 30 -44.80 -32.07 -12.99
N THR A 31 -45.29 -32.82 -12.01
CA THR A 31 -46.71 -32.94 -11.70
C THR A 31 -47.26 -31.59 -11.22
N LEU A 32 -48.25 -31.04 -11.93
CA LEU A 32 -48.90 -29.79 -11.53
C LEU A 32 -49.73 -29.97 -10.25
N PRO A 33 -49.63 -29.06 -9.25
CA PRO A 33 -50.46 -29.13 -8.05
C PRO A 33 -51.94 -28.89 -8.38
N PRO A 34 -52.87 -29.64 -7.76
CA PRO A 34 -54.28 -29.64 -8.15
C PRO A 34 -54.97 -28.28 -8.03
N ALA A 35 -54.49 -27.40 -7.13
CA ALA A 35 -55.01 -26.04 -6.97
C ALA A 35 -54.95 -25.20 -8.27
N LEU A 36 -53.96 -25.43 -9.15
CA LEU A 36 -53.83 -24.69 -10.41
C LEU A 36 -54.86 -25.12 -11.47
N LEU A 37 -55.55 -26.26 -11.28
CA LEU A 37 -56.59 -26.72 -12.20
C LEU A 37 -57.89 -25.93 -12.06
N ASN A 38 -58.13 -25.34 -10.88
CA ASN A 38 -59.33 -24.57 -10.52
C ASN A 38 -59.31 -23.11 -10.99
N LEU A 39 -58.22 -22.66 -11.62
CA LEU A 39 -58.09 -21.28 -12.13
C LEU A 39 -58.88 -21.08 -13.45
N PRO A 40 -59.46 -19.90 -13.69
CA PRO A 40 -60.11 -19.57 -14.96
C PRO A 40 -59.08 -19.61 -16.11
N PRO A 41 -59.51 -19.96 -17.34
CA PRO A 41 -58.61 -20.47 -18.39
C PRO A 41 -57.44 -19.54 -18.76
N GLY A 42 -57.66 -18.22 -18.78
CA GLY A 42 -56.59 -17.25 -19.04
C GLY A 42 -55.50 -17.25 -17.96
N LEU A 43 -55.91 -17.20 -16.68
CA LEU A 43 -54.96 -17.25 -15.55
C LEU A 43 -54.30 -18.63 -15.42
N ARG A 44 -55.02 -19.71 -15.73
CA ARG A 44 -54.48 -21.08 -15.73
C ARG A 44 -53.34 -21.25 -16.76
N SER A 45 -53.44 -20.62 -17.93
CA SER A 45 -52.37 -20.62 -18.94
C SER A 45 -51.10 -19.93 -18.42
N ILE A 46 -51.24 -18.74 -17.82
CA ILE A 46 -50.11 -17.98 -17.26
C ILE A 46 -49.51 -18.72 -16.07
N ALA A 47 -50.34 -19.16 -15.12
CA ALA A 47 -49.88 -19.82 -13.90
C ALA A 47 -49.24 -21.19 -14.15
N SER A 48 -49.72 -21.96 -15.13
CA SER A 48 -49.03 -23.21 -15.52
C SER A 48 -47.69 -22.93 -16.22
N SER A 49 -47.58 -21.86 -17.01
CA SER A 49 -46.34 -21.44 -17.67
C SER A 49 -45.29 -20.92 -16.69
N THR A 50 -45.68 -20.11 -15.70
CA THR A 50 -44.75 -19.63 -14.66
C THR A 50 -44.41 -20.71 -13.64
N PHE A 51 -45.38 -21.54 -13.23
CA PHE A 51 -45.10 -22.64 -12.29
C PHE A 51 -44.25 -23.75 -12.93
N SER A 52 -44.42 -24.07 -14.22
CA SER A 52 -43.57 -25.06 -14.90
C SER A 52 -42.14 -24.56 -15.13
N THR A 53 -41.94 -23.29 -15.50
CA THR A 53 -40.60 -22.69 -15.62
C THR A 53 -39.92 -22.57 -14.25
N TRP A 54 -40.64 -22.19 -13.19
CA TRP A 54 -40.11 -22.14 -11.83
C TRP A 54 -39.80 -23.53 -11.24
N THR A 55 -40.68 -24.52 -11.43
CA THR A 55 -40.43 -25.88 -10.93
C THR A 55 -39.33 -26.59 -11.69
N THR A 56 -39.21 -26.43 -13.01
CA THR A 56 -38.07 -26.98 -13.75
C THR A 56 -36.74 -26.35 -13.30
N PHE A 57 -36.70 -25.03 -13.09
CA PHE A 57 -35.53 -24.34 -12.52
C PHE A 57 -35.18 -24.80 -11.09
N ARG A 58 -36.19 -25.09 -10.25
CA ARG A 58 -35.99 -25.50 -8.84
C ARG A 58 -35.65 -26.98 -8.65
N HIS A 59 -36.23 -27.89 -9.44
CA HIS A 59 -36.02 -29.35 -9.29
C HIS A 59 -34.93 -29.89 -10.21
N ASN A 60 -34.66 -29.20 -11.32
CA ASN A 60 -33.54 -29.48 -12.21
C ASN A 60 -32.66 -28.23 -12.32
N PRO A 61 -31.99 -27.80 -11.22
CA PRO A 61 -30.97 -26.77 -11.30
C PRO A 61 -29.96 -27.22 -12.35
N PRO A 62 -29.64 -26.39 -13.36
CA PRO A 62 -28.87 -26.84 -14.51
C PRO A 62 -27.52 -27.39 -14.02
N GLN A 63 -27.29 -28.70 -14.22
CA GLN A 63 -26.09 -29.38 -13.71
C GLN A 63 -24.84 -28.60 -14.12
N ALA A 64 -24.25 -27.91 -13.14
CA ALA A 64 -23.15 -26.99 -13.34
C ALA A 64 -21.91 -27.78 -13.75
N SER A 65 -21.72 -27.91 -15.05
CA SER A 65 -20.66 -28.65 -15.73
C SER A 65 -19.35 -27.89 -15.57
N THR A 66 -18.84 -27.90 -14.33
CA THR A 66 -17.99 -26.88 -13.69
C THR A 66 -18.63 -25.48 -13.62
N PRO A 67 -18.40 -24.70 -12.54
CA PRO A 67 -18.75 -23.29 -12.56
C PRO A 67 -17.87 -22.56 -13.58
N TYR A 68 -18.47 -21.84 -14.51
CA TYR A 68 -17.74 -20.95 -15.43
C TYR A 68 -16.84 -20.00 -14.63
N PHE A 69 -15.60 -19.80 -15.09
CA PHE A 69 -14.66 -18.88 -14.44
C PHE A 69 -15.10 -17.43 -14.66
N ARG A 70 -15.95 -16.93 -13.75
CA ARG A 70 -16.59 -15.60 -13.85
C ARG A 70 -15.59 -14.46 -13.64
N VAL A 71 -14.69 -14.64 -12.67
CA VAL A 71 -13.68 -13.64 -12.29
C VAL A 71 -12.73 -13.39 -13.46
N GLY A 72 -12.01 -14.40 -13.95
CA GLY A 72 -11.13 -14.24 -15.12
C GLY A 72 -11.82 -13.81 -16.42
N GLN A 73 -13.15 -14.00 -16.57
CA GLN A 73 -13.91 -13.43 -17.69
C GLN A 73 -14.08 -11.91 -17.58
N VAL A 74 -14.15 -11.36 -16.36
CA VAL A 74 -14.21 -9.91 -16.10
C VAL A 74 -12.80 -9.33 -16.06
N ASP A 75 -11.85 -9.99 -15.39
CA ASP A 75 -10.44 -9.58 -15.36
C ASP A 75 -9.86 -9.51 -16.78
N ALA A 76 -10.25 -10.44 -17.69
CA ALA A 76 -9.87 -10.39 -19.09
C ALA A 76 -10.38 -9.13 -19.82
N GLU A 77 -11.59 -8.68 -19.51
CA GLU A 77 -12.18 -7.46 -20.09
C GLU A 77 -11.52 -6.19 -19.52
N LEU A 78 -11.20 -6.19 -18.22
CA LEU A 78 -10.43 -5.12 -17.58
C LEU A 78 -9.04 -5.00 -18.22
N LEU A 79 -8.29 -6.11 -18.33
CA LEU A 79 -6.96 -6.15 -18.96
C LEU A 79 -6.97 -5.72 -20.44
N ASP A 80 -8.03 -6.01 -21.20
CA ASP A 80 -8.16 -5.58 -22.60
C ASP A 80 -8.37 -4.05 -22.72
N GLU A 81 -9.12 -3.41 -21.81
CA GLU A 81 -9.31 -1.94 -21.82
C GLU A 81 -8.12 -1.20 -21.15
N GLU A 82 -7.49 -1.78 -20.13
CA GLU A 82 -6.23 -1.26 -19.54
C GLU A 82 -5.10 -1.24 -20.58
N LEU A 83 -4.92 -2.33 -21.33
CA LEU A 83 -3.96 -2.38 -22.45
C LEU A 83 -4.25 -1.26 -23.47
N LEU A 84 -5.52 -1.04 -23.80
CA LEU A 84 -5.92 0.03 -24.72
C LEU A 84 -5.64 1.42 -24.14
N GLN A 85 -5.86 1.64 -22.84
CA GLN A 85 -5.57 2.91 -22.19
C GLN A 85 -4.06 3.19 -22.15
N LEU A 86 -3.24 2.18 -21.86
CA LEU A 86 -1.78 2.28 -21.90
C LEU A 86 -1.27 2.59 -23.32
N LEU A 87 -1.76 1.87 -24.33
CA LEU A 87 -1.40 2.13 -25.73
C LEU A 87 -1.85 3.51 -26.20
N ARG A 88 -3.05 3.97 -25.82
CA ARG A 88 -3.52 5.34 -26.11
C ARG A 88 -2.65 6.40 -25.44
N GLY A 89 -2.22 6.15 -24.20
CA GLY A 89 -1.28 7.04 -23.48
C GLY A 89 0.06 7.15 -24.22
N GLN A 90 0.71 6.02 -24.51
CA GLN A 90 1.99 5.97 -25.23
C GLN A 90 1.91 6.61 -26.63
N VAL A 91 0.82 6.38 -27.37
CA VAL A 91 0.61 7.04 -28.67
C VAL A 91 0.37 8.54 -28.50
N GLY A 92 -0.39 8.97 -27.50
CA GLY A 92 -0.56 10.39 -27.17
C GLY A 92 0.76 11.08 -26.82
N ASP A 93 1.61 10.44 -26.01
CA ASP A 93 2.95 10.93 -25.68
C ASP A 93 3.86 11.01 -26.91
N ALA A 94 3.80 10.05 -27.83
CA ALA A 94 4.52 10.11 -29.10
C ALA A 94 4.01 11.24 -30.01
N LEU A 95 2.71 11.53 -30.03
CA LEU A 95 2.13 12.60 -30.85
C LEU A 95 2.46 14.01 -30.32
N LYS A 96 2.80 14.19 -29.04
CA LYS A 96 3.21 15.50 -28.49
C LYS A 96 4.39 16.13 -29.25
N TYR A 97 5.28 15.32 -29.81
CA TYR A 97 6.41 15.78 -30.63
C TYR A 97 6.01 16.28 -32.04
N PHE A 98 4.83 15.89 -32.53
CA PHE A 98 4.30 16.33 -33.83
C PHE A 98 3.30 17.49 -33.69
N GLY A 99 2.64 17.61 -32.55
CA GLY A 99 1.80 18.76 -32.19
C GLY A 99 0.77 18.40 -31.12
N GLY A 100 0.72 19.17 -30.03
CA GLY A 100 -0.12 18.87 -28.87
C GLY A 100 -1.60 18.66 -29.19
N HIS A 101 -2.16 19.45 -30.12
CA HIS A 101 -3.58 19.36 -30.50
C HIS A 101 -3.94 18.10 -31.31
N ILE A 102 -2.98 17.46 -32.00
CA ILE A 102 -3.25 16.33 -32.90
C ILE A 102 -3.75 15.11 -32.10
N ALA A 103 -3.21 14.90 -30.90
CA ALA A 103 -3.60 13.78 -30.03
C ALA A 103 -5.06 13.88 -29.54
N ASP A 104 -5.57 15.10 -29.36
CA ASP A 104 -6.95 15.35 -28.93
C ASP A 104 -7.93 15.32 -30.10
N GLU A 105 -7.62 16.01 -31.21
CA GLU A 105 -8.44 16.06 -32.41
C GLU A 105 -8.62 14.67 -33.05
N TRP A 106 -7.56 13.87 -33.11
CA TRP A 106 -7.57 12.52 -33.67
C TRP A 106 -7.84 11.43 -32.62
N SER A 107 -8.26 11.80 -31.41
CA SER A 107 -8.40 10.88 -30.28
C SER A 107 -9.36 9.71 -30.53
N SER A 108 -10.48 9.95 -31.22
CA SER A 108 -11.44 8.91 -31.62
C SER A 108 -10.92 8.03 -32.77
N GLU A 109 -10.14 8.59 -33.69
CA GLU A 109 -9.49 7.87 -34.80
C GLU A 109 -8.39 6.93 -34.27
N ILE A 110 -7.51 7.45 -33.42
CA ILE A 110 -6.45 6.68 -32.74
C ILE A 110 -7.07 5.56 -31.91
N GLY A 111 -8.14 5.85 -31.18
CA GLY A 111 -8.90 4.84 -30.42
C GLY A 111 -9.56 3.77 -31.29
N ALA A 112 -9.97 4.08 -32.51
CA ALA A 112 -10.50 3.11 -33.47
C ALA A 112 -9.40 2.27 -34.12
N ILE A 113 -8.28 2.90 -34.52
CA ILE A 113 -7.13 2.23 -35.14
C ILE A 113 -6.48 1.26 -34.16
N LEU A 114 -6.27 1.65 -32.89
CA LEU A 114 -5.73 0.75 -31.86
C LEU A 114 -6.66 -0.45 -31.63
N ARG A 115 -7.99 -0.23 -31.56
CA ARG A 115 -8.97 -1.33 -31.46
C ARG A 115 -8.97 -2.24 -32.68
N ALA A 116 -8.81 -1.70 -33.89
CA ALA A 116 -8.71 -2.49 -35.12
C ALA A 116 -7.44 -3.36 -35.15
N ILE A 117 -6.30 -2.80 -34.74
CA ILE A 117 -5.01 -3.52 -34.63
C ILE A 117 -5.12 -4.64 -33.59
N LEU A 118 -5.61 -4.34 -32.38
CA LEU A 118 -5.81 -5.33 -31.32
C LEU A 118 -6.77 -6.44 -31.75
N TRP A 119 -7.93 -6.10 -32.32
CA TRP A 119 -8.88 -7.09 -32.85
C TRP A 119 -8.25 -7.98 -33.93
N LYS A 120 -7.49 -7.40 -34.86
CA LYS A 120 -6.84 -8.15 -35.94
C LYS A 120 -5.79 -9.14 -35.40
N LEU A 121 -4.88 -8.67 -34.55
CA LEU A 121 -3.76 -9.47 -34.04
C LEU A 121 -4.16 -10.50 -32.95
N SER A 122 -5.31 -10.33 -32.31
CA SER A 122 -5.82 -11.23 -31.26
C SER A 122 -7.05 -12.01 -31.74
N ILE A 123 -8.24 -11.41 -31.78
CA ILE A 123 -9.51 -12.11 -32.01
C ILE A 123 -9.60 -12.69 -33.43
N TRP A 124 -9.12 -11.96 -34.45
CA TRP A 124 -9.11 -12.46 -35.83
C TRP A 124 -8.06 -13.58 -36.00
N ASP A 125 -6.78 -13.30 -35.75
CA ASP A 125 -5.68 -14.25 -36.00
C ASP A 125 -5.63 -15.41 -35.00
N ARG A 126 -5.72 -15.14 -33.68
CA ARG A 126 -5.58 -16.15 -32.60
C ARG A 126 -6.91 -16.71 -32.09
N GLY A 127 -8.03 -16.00 -32.26
CA GLY A 127 -9.34 -16.41 -31.72
C GLY A 127 -9.53 -16.13 -30.23
N THR A 128 -8.64 -15.38 -29.61
CA THR A 128 -8.71 -14.92 -28.20
C THR A 128 -8.48 -13.41 -28.16
N SER A 129 -8.98 -12.70 -27.14
CA SER A 129 -8.46 -11.37 -26.84
C SER A 129 -7.16 -11.47 -26.02
N TYR A 130 -6.49 -10.35 -25.74
CA TYR A 130 -5.21 -10.38 -25.03
C TYR A 130 -5.41 -10.72 -23.55
N GLY A 131 -6.32 -10.02 -22.86
CA GLY A 131 -6.70 -10.32 -21.48
C GLY A 131 -7.26 -11.72 -21.31
N ALA A 132 -8.06 -12.21 -22.29
CA ALA A 132 -8.53 -13.60 -22.29
C ALA A 132 -7.37 -14.60 -22.41
N SER A 133 -6.37 -14.32 -23.26
CA SER A 133 -5.19 -15.17 -23.41
C SER A 133 -4.35 -15.24 -22.13
N LEU A 134 -4.23 -14.13 -21.37
CA LEU A 134 -3.55 -14.11 -20.07
C LEU A 134 -4.33 -14.90 -19.00
N GLN A 135 -5.66 -14.85 -19.04
CA GLN A 135 -6.55 -15.55 -18.11
C GLN A 135 -6.79 -17.03 -18.49
N GLY A 136 -6.07 -17.58 -19.47
CA GLY A 136 -6.22 -18.98 -19.90
C GLY A 136 -7.55 -19.27 -20.63
N LEU A 137 -8.21 -18.24 -21.18
CA LEU A 137 -9.53 -18.31 -21.80
C LEU A 137 -9.47 -18.19 -23.33
N LYS A 138 -10.31 -18.95 -24.05
CA LYS A 138 -10.55 -18.80 -25.48
C LYS A 138 -12.02 -18.55 -25.83
N TYR A 139 -12.28 -17.85 -26.94
CA TYR A 139 -13.63 -17.73 -27.47
C TYR A 139 -14.08 -19.05 -28.10
N VAL A 140 -15.37 -19.36 -27.95
CA VAL A 140 -16.03 -20.59 -28.40
C VAL A 140 -17.46 -20.25 -28.82
N ASP A 141 -18.02 -20.92 -29.84
CA ASP A 141 -19.46 -20.80 -30.13
C ASP A 141 -20.29 -21.47 -29.01
N ALA A 142 -21.21 -20.71 -28.41
CA ALA A 142 -22.11 -21.16 -27.36
C ALA A 142 -23.34 -21.95 -27.87
N ARG A 143 -23.49 -22.11 -29.20
CA ARG A 143 -24.43 -23.01 -29.88
C ARG A 143 -23.94 -24.46 -29.85
N THR A 144 -22.64 -24.66 -30.00
CA THR A 144 -22.03 -25.99 -29.98
C THR A 144 -21.94 -26.47 -28.53
N GLN A 145 -22.67 -27.55 -28.24
CA GLN A 145 -22.70 -28.16 -26.91
C GLN A 145 -21.28 -28.55 -26.48
N PRO A 146 -20.88 -28.30 -25.22
CA PRO A 146 -19.61 -28.81 -24.72
C PRO A 146 -19.67 -30.34 -24.68
N SER A 147 -18.94 -31.01 -25.57
CA SER A 147 -18.76 -32.45 -25.50
C SER A 147 -17.99 -32.76 -24.21
N SER A 148 -18.60 -33.55 -23.33
CA SER A 148 -18.22 -33.76 -21.92
C SER A 148 -16.86 -34.43 -21.68
N ILE A 149 -16.07 -34.62 -22.73
CA ILE A 149 -14.85 -35.44 -22.76
C ILE A 149 -13.59 -34.59 -22.52
N HIS A 150 -13.58 -33.32 -22.93
CA HIS A 150 -12.43 -32.42 -22.73
C HIS A 150 -12.86 -31.00 -22.34
N ALA A 151 -12.35 -30.48 -21.22
CA ALA A 151 -12.39 -29.04 -20.95
C ALA A 151 -11.51 -28.32 -21.99
N GLY A 152 -12.14 -27.51 -22.84
CA GLY A 152 -11.52 -26.94 -24.05
C GLY A 152 -12.15 -27.41 -25.38
N SER A 153 -13.04 -28.41 -25.37
CA SER A 153 -13.74 -28.98 -26.56
C SER A 153 -14.76 -28.03 -27.25
N GLY A 154 -14.62 -26.73 -27.05
CA GLY A 154 -15.40 -25.74 -27.76
C GLY A 154 -14.94 -25.61 -29.21
N GLN A 155 -15.90 -25.67 -30.14
CA GLN A 155 -15.69 -25.28 -31.52
C GLN A 155 -15.31 -23.80 -31.60
N ASP A 156 -14.21 -23.52 -32.29
CA ASP A 156 -13.67 -22.17 -32.44
C ASP A 156 -14.63 -21.26 -33.24
N PRO A 157 -14.67 -19.96 -32.95
CA PRO A 157 -15.67 -19.05 -33.51
C PRO A 157 -15.53 -18.88 -35.01
N THR A 158 -16.66 -18.88 -35.71
CA THR A 158 -16.69 -18.71 -37.18
C THR A 158 -16.07 -17.39 -37.61
N THR A 159 -15.53 -17.34 -38.83
CA THR A 159 -14.98 -16.10 -39.43
C THR A 159 -16.02 -14.97 -39.45
N TRP A 160 -17.30 -15.29 -39.67
CA TRP A 160 -18.40 -14.32 -39.55
C TRP A 160 -18.59 -13.79 -38.12
N GLN A 161 -18.52 -14.65 -37.09
CA GLN A 161 -18.58 -14.19 -35.70
C GLN A 161 -17.37 -13.31 -35.34
N LYS A 162 -16.15 -13.67 -35.78
CA LYS A 162 -14.95 -12.83 -35.61
C LYS A 162 -15.12 -11.46 -36.29
N ALA A 163 -15.63 -11.44 -37.53
CA ALA A 163 -15.93 -10.21 -38.27
C ALA A 163 -16.99 -9.35 -37.58
N ALA A 164 -18.13 -9.94 -37.21
CA ALA A 164 -19.23 -9.24 -36.55
C ALA A 164 -18.86 -8.72 -35.16
N TYR A 165 -18.02 -9.45 -34.40
CA TYR A 165 -17.50 -8.97 -33.11
C TYR A 165 -16.63 -7.72 -33.30
N GLY A 166 -15.70 -7.75 -34.28
CA GLY A 166 -14.89 -6.58 -34.63
C GLY A 166 -15.73 -5.40 -35.12
N LEU A 167 -16.71 -5.66 -35.99
CA LEU A 167 -17.62 -4.62 -36.51
C LEU A 167 -18.41 -3.95 -35.38
N ILE A 168 -18.88 -4.71 -34.38
CA ILE A 168 -19.63 -4.16 -33.23
C ILE A 168 -18.70 -3.44 -32.24
N THR A 169 -17.56 -4.04 -31.88
CA THR A 169 -16.69 -3.51 -30.80
C THR A 169 -15.74 -2.40 -31.27
N VAL A 170 -15.28 -2.45 -32.51
CA VAL A 170 -14.42 -1.43 -33.13
C VAL A 170 -15.29 -0.41 -33.86
N GLY A 171 -16.01 -0.86 -34.91
CA GLY A 171 -16.79 0.01 -35.78
C GLY A 171 -17.99 0.64 -35.08
N GLY A 172 -18.74 -0.16 -34.31
CA GLY A 172 -19.89 0.29 -33.54
C GLY A 172 -19.52 1.40 -32.55
N ARG A 173 -18.54 1.16 -31.67
CA ARG A 173 -18.05 2.18 -30.72
C ARG A 173 -17.56 3.45 -31.43
N TYR A 174 -16.73 3.33 -32.47
CA TYR A 174 -16.25 4.49 -33.24
C TYR A 174 -17.40 5.29 -33.88
N SER A 175 -18.32 4.61 -34.55
CA SER A 175 -19.48 5.25 -35.20
C SER A 175 -20.44 5.90 -34.21
N TRP A 176 -20.55 5.35 -32.99
CA TRP A 176 -21.33 5.94 -31.91
C TRP A 176 -20.67 7.23 -31.40
N GLN A 177 -19.38 7.18 -31.09
CA GLN A 177 -18.62 8.35 -30.64
C GLN A 177 -18.69 9.49 -31.66
N LYS A 178 -18.46 9.22 -32.95
CA LYS A 178 -18.59 10.26 -34.00
C LYS A 178 -20.01 10.81 -34.18
N LEU A 179 -21.05 10.00 -33.93
CA LEU A 179 -22.44 10.47 -33.94
C LEU A 179 -22.74 11.36 -32.73
N GLU A 180 -22.20 11.02 -31.57
CA GLU A 180 -22.32 11.78 -30.32
C GLU A 180 -21.56 13.11 -30.40
N ASP A 181 -20.29 13.09 -30.83
CA ASP A 181 -19.47 14.27 -31.13
C ASP A 181 -20.22 15.25 -32.07
N TRP A 182 -20.78 14.72 -33.17
CA TRP A 182 -21.53 15.52 -34.16
C TRP A 182 -22.85 16.06 -33.61
N LEU A 183 -23.57 15.31 -32.77
CA LEU A 183 -24.79 15.79 -32.13
C LEU A 183 -24.47 16.91 -31.13
N LEU A 184 -23.41 16.78 -30.33
CA LEU A 184 -22.96 17.80 -29.39
C LEU A 184 -22.54 19.09 -30.12
N GLU A 185 -21.81 18.98 -31.23
CA GLU A 185 -21.42 20.13 -32.07
C GLU A 185 -22.65 20.88 -32.65
N LYS A 186 -23.74 20.16 -32.96
CA LYS A 186 -24.97 20.75 -33.53
C LYS A 186 -26.05 21.11 -32.51
N GLU A 187 -25.94 20.66 -31.26
CA GLU A 187 -26.86 21.02 -30.16
C GLU A 187 -26.27 22.12 -29.25
N GLY A 188 -24.94 22.27 -29.17
CA GLY A 188 -24.25 23.32 -28.40
C GLY A 188 -24.16 24.71 -29.06
N GLY A 189 -24.81 24.92 -30.20
CA GLY A 189 -24.80 26.21 -30.92
C GLY A 189 -25.78 27.25 -30.35
N TYR A 190 -25.54 28.53 -30.66
CA TYR A 190 -26.47 29.63 -30.32
C TYR A 190 -27.73 29.68 -31.20
N GLU A 191 -27.74 28.99 -32.35
CA GLU A 191 -28.91 28.85 -33.22
C GLU A 191 -29.79 27.67 -32.77
N GLU A 192 -31.11 27.77 -32.95
CA GLU A 192 -32.01 26.67 -32.61
C GLU A 192 -31.72 25.39 -33.42
N PRO A 193 -31.40 24.24 -32.78
CA PRO A 193 -31.04 23.04 -33.53
C PRO A 193 -32.19 22.54 -34.41
N THR A 194 -31.85 22.02 -35.58
CA THR A 194 -32.83 21.61 -36.59
C THR A 194 -33.80 20.53 -36.06
N PRO A 195 -35.03 20.43 -36.57
CA PRO A 195 -35.99 19.42 -36.11
C PRO A 195 -35.55 17.97 -36.39
N LEU A 196 -34.51 17.76 -37.21
CA LEU A 196 -33.86 16.45 -37.39
C LEU A 196 -32.85 16.17 -36.28
N VAL A 197 -31.95 17.13 -35.96
CA VAL A 197 -31.02 17.01 -34.82
C VAL A 197 -31.78 16.80 -33.51
N LYS A 198 -32.83 17.61 -33.24
CA LYS A 198 -33.73 17.45 -32.08
C LYS A 198 -34.47 16.10 -32.02
N ARG A 199 -34.54 15.33 -33.11
CA ARG A 199 -35.06 13.95 -33.15
C ARG A 199 -33.94 12.91 -32.98
N LEU A 200 -32.77 13.13 -33.59
CA LEU A 200 -31.62 12.24 -33.48
C LEU A 200 -31.02 12.23 -32.07
N SER A 201 -30.90 13.40 -31.42
CA SER A 201 -30.50 13.53 -30.00
C SER A 201 -31.45 12.75 -29.07
N LYS A 202 -32.77 12.88 -29.26
CA LYS A 202 -33.77 12.08 -28.52
C LYS A 202 -33.68 10.58 -28.81
N LEU A 203 -33.42 10.19 -30.06
CA LEU A 203 -33.31 8.78 -30.46
C LEU A 203 -32.04 8.14 -29.90
N THR A 204 -30.90 8.82 -29.97
CA THR A 204 -29.61 8.35 -29.43
C THR A 204 -29.66 8.24 -27.91
N GLY A 205 -30.24 9.22 -27.20
CA GLY A 205 -30.48 9.12 -25.76
C GLY A 205 -31.37 7.92 -25.38
N TRP A 206 -32.43 7.64 -26.16
CA TRP A 206 -33.27 6.44 -25.95
C TRP A 206 -32.51 5.14 -26.23
N ILE A 207 -31.65 5.11 -27.25
CA ILE A 207 -30.81 3.97 -27.59
C ILE A 207 -29.73 3.74 -26.51
N SER A 208 -29.09 4.78 -25.98
CA SER A 208 -28.11 4.64 -24.88
C SER A 208 -28.76 4.10 -23.62
N MET A 209 -29.87 4.72 -23.17
CA MET A 209 -30.64 4.26 -22.01
C MET A 209 -31.09 2.80 -22.16
N THR A 210 -31.61 2.40 -23.33
CA THR A 210 -32.03 1.01 -23.55
C THR A 210 -30.84 0.04 -23.68
N HIS A 211 -29.70 0.48 -24.21
CA HIS A 211 -28.46 -0.29 -24.23
C HIS A 211 -27.89 -0.48 -22.83
N GLU A 212 -27.84 0.56 -22.00
CA GLU A 212 -27.38 0.51 -20.60
C GLU A 212 -28.27 -0.38 -19.73
N MET A 213 -29.60 -0.23 -19.83
CA MET A 213 -30.55 -1.13 -19.15
C MET A 213 -30.38 -2.58 -19.61
N ALA A 214 -30.18 -2.82 -20.91
CA ALA A 214 -29.92 -4.15 -21.44
C ALA A 214 -28.55 -4.70 -20.99
N ALA A 215 -27.53 -3.85 -20.85
CA ALA A 215 -26.19 -4.22 -20.39
C ALA A 215 -26.19 -4.57 -18.91
N LEU A 216 -26.87 -3.78 -18.07
CA LEU A 216 -27.10 -4.08 -16.65
C LEU A 216 -27.85 -5.41 -16.49
N ALA A 217 -28.99 -5.59 -17.17
CA ALA A 217 -29.74 -6.85 -17.15
C ALA A 217 -28.92 -8.02 -17.72
N SER A 218 -28.05 -7.77 -18.69
CA SER A 218 -27.10 -8.75 -19.21
C SER A 218 -26.10 -9.17 -18.14
N PHE A 219 -25.48 -8.21 -17.46
CA PHE A 219 -24.49 -8.42 -16.42
C PHE A 219 -25.07 -9.12 -15.19
N LEU A 220 -26.29 -8.77 -14.74
CA LEU A 220 -26.97 -9.48 -13.65
C LEU A 220 -27.22 -10.96 -14.00
N VAL A 221 -27.65 -11.25 -15.23
CA VAL A 221 -27.80 -12.63 -15.73
C VAL A 221 -26.44 -13.35 -15.87
N PHE A 222 -25.36 -12.61 -16.11
CA PHE A 222 -23.99 -13.13 -16.10
C PHE A 222 -23.49 -13.44 -14.69
N LEU A 223 -23.72 -12.57 -13.69
CA LEU A 223 -23.36 -12.83 -12.31
C LEU A 223 -23.99 -14.12 -11.77
N PHE A 224 -25.21 -14.45 -12.21
CA PHE A 224 -25.87 -15.72 -11.85
C PHE A 224 -25.36 -16.93 -12.65
N ASN A 225 -25.23 -16.83 -13.99
CA ASN A 225 -24.94 -17.98 -14.86
C ASN A 225 -23.46 -18.14 -15.27
N GLY A 226 -22.76 -17.04 -15.51
CA GLY A 226 -21.35 -16.99 -15.93
C GLY A 226 -21.06 -17.25 -17.42
N LYS A 227 -22.08 -17.24 -18.29
CA LYS A 227 -21.97 -17.70 -19.70
C LYS A 227 -21.60 -16.63 -20.75
N TYR A 228 -22.02 -15.38 -20.57
CA TYR A 228 -21.84 -14.28 -21.53
C TYR A 228 -21.52 -12.98 -20.78
N ARG A 229 -20.31 -12.43 -20.89
CA ARG A 229 -19.93 -11.18 -20.19
C ARG A 229 -20.66 -9.96 -20.77
N THR A 230 -20.53 -9.68 -22.08
CA THR A 230 -21.15 -8.51 -22.72
C THR A 230 -22.44 -8.81 -23.47
N LEU A 231 -23.14 -7.74 -23.88
CA LEU A 231 -24.20 -7.80 -24.89
C LEU A 231 -23.70 -8.30 -26.26
N ALA A 232 -22.48 -7.94 -26.67
CA ALA A 232 -21.91 -8.37 -27.96
C ALA A 232 -21.70 -9.89 -27.98
N ASP A 233 -21.16 -10.46 -26.90
CA ASP A 233 -21.01 -11.92 -26.71
C ASP A 233 -22.37 -12.62 -26.79
N ARG A 234 -23.38 -12.07 -26.10
CA ARG A 234 -24.75 -12.60 -26.05
C ARG A 234 -25.44 -12.57 -27.42
N LEU A 235 -25.27 -11.49 -28.18
CA LEU A 235 -25.86 -11.31 -29.51
C LEU A 235 -25.26 -12.29 -30.53
N LEU A 236 -23.94 -12.43 -30.56
CA LEU A 236 -23.22 -13.33 -31.48
C LEU A 236 -23.24 -14.80 -31.02
N ARG A 237 -23.58 -15.02 -29.74
CA ARG A 237 -23.51 -16.29 -29.00
C ARG A 237 -22.07 -16.81 -28.86
N LEU A 238 -21.14 -15.90 -28.61
CA LEU A 238 -19.76 -16.22 -28.24
C LEU A 238 -19.69 -16.42 -26.72
N ARG A 239 -18.95 -17.43 -26.26
CA ARG A 239 -18.64 -17.62 -24.84
C ARG A 239 -17.13 -17.70 -24.65
N LEU A 240 -16.62 -17.23 -23.52
CA LEU A 240 -15.27 -17.56 -23.09
C LEU A 240 -15.30 -18.93 -22.41
N SER A 241 -14.34 -19.78 -22.77
CA SER A 241 -14.13 -21.12 -22.21
C SER A 241 -12.70 -21.22 -21.70
N PRO A 242 -12.42 -21.99 -20.64
CA PRO A 242 -11.05 -22.42 -20.37
C PRO A 242 -10.43 -23.06 -21.62
N ALA A 243 -9.21 -22.66 -21.95
CA ALA A 243 -8.45 -23.17 -23.09
C ALA A 243 -7.77 -24.52 -22.77
N SER A 244 -7.38 -24.73 -21.50
CA SER A 244 -6.84 -25.98 -20.98
C SER A 244 -7.62 -26.46 -19.76
N ALA A 245 -7.50 -27.74 -19.42
CA ALA A 245 -8.13 -28.32 -18.23
C ALA A 245 -7.44 -27.94 -16.90
N GLN A 246 -6.30 -27.22 -16.95
CA GLN A 246 -5.49 -26.86 -15.78
C GLN A 246 -5.67 -25.40 -15.33
N THR A 247 -6.50 -24.58 -16.00
CA THR A 247 -6.73 -23.17 -15.61
C THR A 247 -7.64 -23.00 -14.38
N SER A 248 -7.46 -23.85 -13.36
CA SER A 248 -7.95 -23.59 -12.01
C SER A 248 -7.06 -22.53 -11.36
N ARG A 249 -7.60 -21.31 -11.21
CA ARG A 249 -6.90 -20.17 -10.60
C ARG A 249 -6.28 -20.54 -9.25
N GLU A 250 -4.95 -20.57 -9.19
CA GLU A 250 -4.21 -20.30 -7.96
C GLU A 250 -4.51 -18.87 -7.52
N VAL A 251 -4.84 -18.67 -6.25
CA VAL A 251 -5.01 -17.32 -5.71
C VAL A 251 -3.62 -16.76 -5.45
N SER A 252 -3.23 -15.72 -6.20
CA SER A 252 -1.94 -15.04 -6.03
C SER A 252 -1.89 -14.24 -4.72
N PHE A 253 -1.70 -14.95 -3.62
CA PHE A 253 -1.52 -14.37 -2.28
C PHE A 253 -0.28 -13.47 -2.16
N GLU A 254 0.58 -13.40 -3.16
CA GLU A 254 1.81 -12.61 -3.17
C GLU A 254 1.62 -11.17 -2.68
N TYR A 255 0.59 -10.44 -3.14
CA TYR A 255 0.36 -9.07 -2.69
C TYR A 255 -0.04 -9.00 -1.20
N LEU A 256 -0.91 -9.90 -0.75
CA LEU A 256 -1.32 -10.01 0.66
C LEU A 256 -0.12 -10.39 1.55
N ASN A 257 0.70 -11.34 1.10
CA ASN A 257 1.90 -11.79 1.79
C ASN A 257 2.94 -10.66 1.87
N ARG A 258 3.15 -9.90 0.78
CA ARG A 258 3.98 -8.68 0.78
C ARG A 258 3.47 -7.65 1.79
N GLN A 259 2.17 -7.38 1.83
CA GLN A 259 1.58 -6.46 2.81
C GLN A 259 1.75 -6.94 4.26
N LEU A 260 1.49 -8.22 4.53
CA LEU A 260 1.65 -8.84 5.84
C LEU A 260 3.10 -8.76 6.33
N VAL A 261 4.07 -9.10 5.47
CA VAL A 261 5.50 -8.98 5.75
C VAL A 261 5.90 -7.52 6.03
N TRP A 262 5.44 -6.55 5.24
CA TRP A 262 5.74 -5.14 5.48
C TRP A 262 5.15 -4.63 6.80
N HIS A 263 3.89 -4.97 7.12
CA HIS A 263 3.29 -4.58 8.39
C HIS A 263 4.04 -5.18 9.58
N ALA A 264 4.28 -6.50 9.58
CA ALA A 264 5.03 -7.17 10.64
C ALA A 264 6.46 -6.63 10.79
N PHE A 265 7.13 -6.28 9.67
CA PHE A 265 8.45 -5.64 9.70
C PHE A 265 8.40 -4.24 10.31
N THR A 266 7.39 -3.42 9.99
CA THR A 266 7.24 -2.09 10.61
C THR A 266 6.91 -2.17 12.10
N GLU A 267 6.10 -3.13 12.52
CA GLU A 267 5.77 -3.37 13.93
C GLU A 267 7.02 -3.81 14.72
N PHE A 268 7.78 -4.76 14.19
CA PHE A 268 9.07 -5.19 14.72
C PHE A 268 10.08 -4.03 14.82
N LEU A 269 10.15 -3.17 13.79
CA LEU A 269 11.03 -2.00 13.79
C LEU A 269 10.63 -0.97 14.85
N LEU A 270 9.32 -0.78 15.09
CA LEU A 270 8.80 0.09 16.16
C LEU A 270 9.13 -0.45 17.56
N PHE A 271 9.22 -1.77 17.76
CA PHE A 271 9.72 -2.35 19.01
C PHE A 271 11.25 -2.22 19.17
N LEU A 272 12.02 -2.26 18.08
CA LEU A 272 13.47 -2.08 18.12
C LEU A 272 13.90 -0.61 18.31
N LEU A 273 13.19 0.35 17.71
CA LEU A 273 13.59 1.77 17.69
C LEU A 273 13.84 2.37 19.09
N PRO A 274 13.02 2.11 20.13
CA PRO A 274 13.29 2.57 21.50
C PRO A 274 14.53 1.92 22.15
N LEU A 275 14.82 0.65 21.82
CA LEU A 275 16.00 -0.08 22.33
C LEU A 275 17.29 0.41 21.66
N VAL A 276 17.19 0.83 20.40
CA VAL A 276 18.29 1.36 19.59
C VAL A 276 18.46 2.86 19.86
N GLY A 277 18.99 3.18 21.05
CA GLY A 277 19.19 4.56 21.51
C GLY A 277 19.86 5.46 20.47
N ILE A 278 19.11 6.44 19.97
CA ILE A 278 19.42 7.28 18.80
C ILE A 278 20.80 7.98 18.93
N SER A 279 21.18 8.38 20.14
CA SER A 279 22.50 8.96 20.43
C SER A 279 23.66 8.01 20.12
N ARG A 280 23.53 6.72 20.48
CA ARG A 280 24.56 5.68 20.23
C ARG A 280 24.69 5.38 18.74
N TRP A 281 23.58 5.25 18.02
CA TRP A 281 23.62 5.05 16.56
C TRP A 281 24.13 6.29 15.82
N ARG A 282 23.78 7.52 16.23
CA ARG A 282 24.37 8.75 15.67
C ARG A 282 25.88 8.84 15.94
N ARG A 283 26.36 8.42 17.12
CA ARG A 283 27.80 8.30 17.43
C ARG A 283 28.49 7.25 16.53
N LEU A 284 27.89 6.06 16.34
CA LEU A 284 28.44 5.00 15.47
C LEU A 284 28.45 5.40 13.98
N LEU A 285 27.32 5.90 13.45
CA LEU A 285 27.22 6.37 12.06
C LEU A 285 28.17 7.53 11.78
N SER A 286 28.32 8.51 12.68
CA SER A 286 29.28 9.60 12.49
C SER A 286 30.75 9.19 12.69
N ARG A 287 31.04 8.10 13.42
CA ARG A 287 32.38 7.47 13.46
C ARG A 287 32.65 6.72 12.14
N ALA A 288 31.70 5.94 11.65
CA ALA A 288 31.79 5.23 10.37
C ALA A 288 31.91 6.19 9.17
N TRP A 289 31.07 7.23 9.10
CA TRP A 289 31.08 8.22 8.03
C TRP A 289 32.38 9.04 8.03
N ARG A 290 32.92 9.40 9.20
CA ARG A 290 34.26 10.02 9.29
C ARG A 290 35.36 9.08 8.82
N LYS A 291 35.27 7.78 9.10
CA LYS A 291 36.24 6.76 8.65
C LYS A 291 36.15 6.46 7.15
N VAL A 292 34.96 6.55 6.55
CA VAL A 292 34.79 6.51 5.09
C VAL A 292 35.31 7.81 4.45
N LYS A 293 34.96 8.97 4.99
CA LYS A 293 35.46 10.26 4.51
C LYS A 293 36.99 10.37 4.61
N SER A 294 37.62 9.88 5.68
CA SER A 294 39.09 9.90 5.81
C SER A 294 39.81 8.84 4.97
N MET A 295 39.11 7.83 4.46
CA MET A 295 39.64 6.98 3.38
C MET A 295 39.50 7.63 1.99
N PHE A 296 38.52 8.52 1.80
CA PHE A 296 38.31 9.27 0.56
C PHE A 296 39.19 10.53 0.44
N ASN A 297 39.32 11.29 1.52
CA ASN A 297 40.10 12.53 1.59
C ASN A 297 41.61 12.31 1.82
N LYS A 298 42.14 11.08 1.67
CA LYS A 298 43.55 10.77 1.95
C LYS A 298 44.50 11.16 0.81
N VAL A 299 44.40 12.41 0.37
CA VAL A 299 45.15 13.01 -0.75
C VAL A 299 45.81 14.33 -0.37
N ASP A 300 45.18 15.13 0.51
CA ASP A 300 45.64 16.49 0.83
C ASP A 300 45.82 16.72 2.35
N GLU A 301 46.62 17.76 2.66
CA GLU A 301 46.97 18.34 3.97
C GLU A 301 48.05 17.62 4.82
N GLU A 302 49.31 18.00 4.56
CA GLU A 302 50.20 18.45 5.64
C GLU A 302 49.84 19.92 6.02
N ASP A 303 50.37 20.44 7.13
CA ASP A 303 50.20 21.83 7.62
C ASP A 303 48.81 22.29 8.12
N ALA A 304 48.11 21.45 8.88
CA ALA A 304 47.01 21.90 9.75
C ALA A 304 47.54 22.61 11.02
N ASN A 305 47.35 23.93 11.10
CA ASN A 305 47.83 24.79 12.20
C ASN A 305 47.17 24.45 13.56
N THR A 306 47.94 24.49 14.67
CA THR A 306 47.48 24.04 16.00
C THR A 306 46.60 25.08 16.70
N GLY A 307 45.35 25.21 16.27
CA GLY A 307 44.32 26.02 16.92
C GLY A 307 42.93 25.39 16.76
N GLY A 308 42.05 25.60 17.74
CA GLY A 308 40.66 25.15 17.66
C GLY A 308 39.80 26.07 16.79
N GLU A 309 38.65 25.55 16.34
CA GLU A 309 37.69 26.24 15.45
C GLU A 309 37.31 27.67 15.90
N LEU A 310 37.37 27.93 17.21
CA LEU A 310 36.98 29.18 17.86
C LEU A 310 38.13 29.79 18.70
N GLY A 311 39.38 29.46 18.35
CA GLY A 311 40.58 29.99 19.01
C GLY A 311 40.81 31.50 18.84
N PHE A 312 40.17 32.13 17.84
CA PHE A 312 40.28 33.58 17.60
C PHE A 312 39.49 34.45 18.58
N LEU A 313 38.58 33.87 19.38
CA LEU A 313 37.73 34.62 20.30
C LEU A 313 38.51 35.09 21.54
N PRO A 314 38.34 36.34 21.99
CA PRO A 314 38.90 36.81 23.25
C PRO A 314 38.54 35.90 24.45
N GLU A 315 39.43 35.85 25.44
CA GLU A 315 39.27 35.03 26.64
C GLU A 315 37.98 35.37 27.41
N ARG A 316 37.62 36.67 27.45
CA ARG A 316 36.38 37.17 28.06
C ARG A 316 35.09 36.57 27.49
N THR A 317 35.10 36.02 26.27
CA THR A 317 33.89 35.58 25.56
C THR A 317 33.86 34.05 25.47
N CYS A 318 32.86 33.42 26.08
CA CYS A 318 32.76 31.97 26.19
C CYS A 318 32.49 31.35 24.81
N ALA A 319 33.47 30.63 24.25
CA ALA A 319 33.33 30.03 22.92
C ALA A 319 32.22 28.97 22.84
N ILE A 320 31.79 28.35 23.95
CA ILE A 320 30.60 27.49 23.97
C ILE A 320 29.33 28.33 23.84
N CYS A 321 29.17 29.41 24.62
CA CYS A 321 28.00 30.30 24.52
C CYS A 321 27.91 30.97 23.14
N TYR A 322 29.03 31.45 22.62
CA TYR A 322 29.13 32.05 21.28
C TYR A 322 28.74 31.04 20.18
N ARG A 323 29.30 29.82 20.23
CA ARG A 323 28.93 28.77 19.28
C ARG A 323 27.46 28.40 19.41
N ASP A 324 26.96 28.18 20.62
CA ASP A 324 25.61 27.65 20.83
C ASP A 324 24.53 28.71 20.49
N GLN A 325 24.81 30.01 20.62
CA GLN A 325 23.96 31.07 20.06
C GLN A 325 23.97 31.09 18.53
N ASN A 326 25.15 30.97 17.91
CA ASN A 326 25.28 30.99 16.44
C ASN A 326 24.84 29.67 15.76
N ALA A 327 24.88 28.53 16.47
CA ALA A 327 24.58 27.20 15.93
C ALA A 327 23.10 26.81 16.01
N VAL A 328 22.25 27.55 16.74
CA VAL A 328 20.79 27.44 16.62
C VAL A 328 20.34 27.96 15.24
N GLY A 329 21.08 28.91 14.66
CA GLY A 329 20.95 29.33 13.27
C GLY A 329 21.56 28.33 12.29
N GLY A 330 20.93 27.16 12.11
CA GLY A 330 21.33 26.15 11.12
C GLY A 330 21.10 26.53 9.65
N GLY A 331 21.06 27.84 9.35
CA GLY A 331 20.91 28.40 8.01
C GLY A 331 22.24 28.57 7.29
N SER A 332 22.19 28.74 5.97
CA SER A 332 23.37 29.01 5.14
C SER A 332 24.06 30.33 5.51
N GLU A 333 25.34 30.47 5.17
CA GLU A 333 26.21 31.63 5.44
C GLU A 333 25.56 33.00 5.11
N ALA A 334 24.72 33.05 4.08
CA ALA A 334 23.97 34.25 3.68
C ALA A 334 22.92 34.71 4.73
N GLU A 335 22.35 33.80 5.52
CA GLU A 335 21.37 34.12 6.55
C GLU A 335 22.04 34.62 7.84
N VAL A 336 23.24 34.12 8.16
CA VAL A 336 24.05 34.61 9.29
C VAL A 336 24.36 36.11 9.12
N LEU A 337 24.65 36.55 7.88
CA LEU A 337 24.80 37.96 7.53
C LEU A 337 23.48 38.74 7.71
N ALA A 338 22.33 38.18 7.32
CA ALA A 338 21.03 38.84 7.46
C ALA A 338 20.57 38.98 8.93
N GLN A 339 20.79 37.97 9.77
CA GLN A 339 20.43 38.01 11.19
C GLN A 339 21.32 39.00 11.99
N SER A 340 22.56 39.24 11.53
CA SER A 340 23.47 40.23 12.12
C SER A 340 22.90 41.66 12.16
N SER A 341 22.00 42.02 11.23
CA SER A 341 21.58 43.41 11.04
C SER A 341 20.29 43.83 11.77
N ASN A 342 19.53 42.93 12.41
CA ASN A 342 18.23 43.32 12.98
C ASN A 342 17.86 42.78 14.38
N THR A 343 18.60 41.82 14.95
CA THR A 343 18.50 41.46 16.38
C THR A 343 19.86 41.05 16.95
N GLY A 344 20.74 42.04 17.16
CA GLY A 344 21.91 41.92 18.05
C GLY A 344 22.83 40.72 17.81
N GLY A 345 23.05 40.32 16.55
CA GLY A 345 23.90 39.19 16.19
C GLY A 345 25.27 39.28 16.87
N GLY A 346 25.76 38.16 17.39
CA GLY A 346 26.78 38.10 18.46
C GLY A 346 28.07 38.87 18.17
N VAL A 347 28.10 40.17 18.53
CA VAL A 347 29.32 40.98 18.56
C VAL A 347 30.31 40.34 19.55
N ILE A 348 31.59 40.34 19.20
CA ILE A 348 32.65 39.73 20.01
C ILE A 348 32.85 40.57 21.29
N GLY A 349 32.20 40.17 22.37
CA GLY A 349 32.03 40.95 23.60
C GLY A 349 30.62 41.51 23.83
N SER A 350 29.59 40.89 23.25
CA SER A 350 28.22 41.05 23.73
C SER A 350 28.06 40.38 25.09
N ALA A 351 27.47 41.09 26.06
CA ALA A 351 27.29 40.62 27.44
C ALA A 351 26.46 39.33 27.61
N GLN A 352 25.80 38.85 26.54
CA GLN A 352 25.12 37.55 26.49
C GLN A 352 26.06 36.37 26.16
N THR A 353 27.30 36.65 25.71
CA THR A 353 28.32 35.66 25.34
C THR A 353 29.56 35.69 26.24
N ASP A 354 29.70 36.71 27.09
CA ASP A 354 30.83 36.85 27.98
C ASP A 354 30.81 35.83 29.13
N VAL A 355 31.99 35.47 29.63
CA VAL A 355 32.17 34.37 30.58
C VAL A 355 31.52 34.71 31.92
N THR A 356 30.49 33.95 32.27
CA THR A 356 29.82 33.99 33.57
C THR A 356 30.27 32.82 34.43
N ASN A 357 30.80 33.11 35.62
CA ASN A 357 31.46 32.15 36.52
C ASN A 357 32.61 31.38 35.81
N PRO A 358 33.81 31.97 35.68
CA PRO A 358 34.90 31.45 34.86
C PRO A 358 35.50 30.16 35.45
N TYR A 359 35.56 29.12 34.62
CA TYR A 359 36.24 27.86 34.89
C TYR A 359 37.21 27.57 33.75
N GLU A 360 38.36 27.00 34.07
CA GLU A 360 39.36 26.56 33.11
C GLU A 360 39.24 25.07 32.81
N ALA A 361 39.46 24.72 31.54
CA ALA A 361 39.46 23.37 31.04
C ALA A 361 40.83 22.69 31.26
N MET A 362 40.85 21.49 31.86
CA MET A 362 42.07 20.72 32.07
C MET A 362 42.27 19.69 30.95
N PRO A 363 43.47 19.62 30.32
CA PRO A 363 44.71 20.28 30.71
C PRO A 363 44.96 21.67 30.06
N CYS A 364 44.15 22.10 29.10
CA CYS A 364 44.49 23.19 28.17
C CYS A 364 44.38 24.63 28.70
N GLY A 365 44.02 24.85 29.97
CA GLY A 365 43.88 26.18 30.60
C GLY A 365 42.77 27.08 30.04
N CYS A 366 42.03 26.61 29.02
CA CYS A 366 41.09 27.43 28.26
C CYS A 366 39.84 27.78 29.08
N ILE A 367 39.50 29.07 29.14
CA ILE A 367 38.43 29.61 30.00
C ILE A 367 37.06 29.55 29.32
N TYR A 368 36.06 29.11 30.10
CA TYR A 368 34.64 28.98 29.74
C TYR A 368 33.72 29.30 30.93
N CYS A 369 32.41 29.44 30.70
CA CYS A 369 31.42 29.48 31.79
C CYS A 369 31.31 28.10 32.46
N PHE A 370 31.25 28.05 33.80
CA PHE A 370 31.10 26.83 34.61
C PHE A 370 30.06 25.84 34.03
N VAL A 371 28.80 26.30 33.88
CA VAL A 371 27.67 25.46 33.46
C VAL A 371 27.91 24.87 32.06
N CYS A 372 28.42 25.69 31.15
CA CYS A 372 28.69 25.28 29.77
C CYS A 372 29.81 24.25 29.68
N LEU A 373 30.87 24.39 30.48
CA LEU A 373 31.98 23.44 30.48
C LEU A 373 31.60 22.12 31.16
N ALA A 374 30.96 22.18 32.33
CA ALA A 374 30.51 21.00 33.07
C ALA A 374 29.52 20.15 32.26
N GLN A 375 28.49 20.76 31.66
CA GLN A 375 27.50 20.03 30.83
C GLN A 375 28.13 19.33 29.61
N ARG A 376 29.20 19.88 29.03
CA ARG A 376 29.88 19.28 27.88
C ARG A 376 30.76 18.09 28.29
N ILE A 377 31.40 18.17 29.46
CA ILE A 377 32.17 17.05 30.05
C ILE A 377 31.23 15.91 30.46
N GLU A 378 30.12 16.21 31.14
CA GLU A 378 29.15 15.23 31.61
C GLU A 378 28.47 14.47 30.46
N ALA A 379 28.05 15.16 29.41
CA ALA A 379 27.37 14.56 28.24
C ALA A 379 28.23 13.59 27.41
N GLU A 380 29.55 13.52 27.67
CA GLU A 380 30.50 12.68 26.96
C GLU A 380 31.04 11.51 27.81
N GLU A 381 30.47 11.27 29.00
CA GLU A 381 30.53 10.01 29.77
C GLU A 381 31.95 9.40 29.90
N GLY A 382 32.98 10.25 30.03
CA GLY A 382 34.38 9.85 30.22
C GLY A 382 35.24 9.70 28.95
N GLU A 383 34.69 9.83 27.74
CA GLU A 383 35.51 9.88 26.51
C GLU A 383 36.32 11.21 26.43
N GLY A 384 35.71 12.34 26.82
CA GLY A 384 36.35 13.65 26.98
C GLY A 384 36.06 14.65 25.85
N TRP A 385 35.73 15.89 26.22
CA TRP A 385 35.23 16.93 25.32
C TRP A 385 36.34 17.68 24.59
N THR A 386 36.20 17.84 23.26
CA THR A 386 37.17 18.60 22.45
C THR A 386 37.04 20.11 22.66
N CYS A 387 38.11 20.74 23.15
CA CYS A 387 38.17 22.17 23.43
C CYS A 387 38.04 23.01 22.16
N LEU A 388 37.03 23.87 22.08
CA LEU A 388 36.79 24.72 20.91
C LEU A 388 37.88 25.78 20.66
N ARG A 389 38.71 26.11 21.66
CA ARG A 389 39.77 27.12 21.55
C ARG A 389 41.09 26.55 21.01
N CYS A 390 41.50 25.35 21.45
CA CYS A 390 42.80 24.76 21.08
C CYS A 390 42.72 23.37 20.43
N GLY A 391 41.56 22.71 20.41
CA GLY A 391 41.35 21.35 19.88
C GLY A 391 41.65 20.20 20.87
N GLU A 392 42.26 20.49 22.02
CA GLU A 392 42.67 19.46 22.99
C GLU A 392 41.49 18.82 23.75
N VAL A 393 41.65 17.56 24.20
CA VAL A 393 40.60 16.78 24.87
C VAL A 393 40.56 17.09 26.37
N VAL A 394 39.48 17.76 26.78
CA VAL A 394 39.16 18.16 28.15
C VAL A 394 38.42 17.04 28.87
N LYS A 395 38.88 16.66 30.06
CA LYS A 395 38.21 15.65 30.90
C LYS A 395 37.70 16.18 32.23
N GLU A 396 38.29 17.26 32.70
CA GLU A 396 38.01 17.87 34.00
C GLU A 396 38.06 19.39 33.87
N CYS A 397 37.49 20.12 34.83
CA CYS A 397 37.53 21.57 34.89
C CYS A 397 37.67 22.05 36.33
N LYS A 398 38.43 23.13 36.54
CA LYS A 398 38.60 23.76 37.86
C LYS A 398 38.16 25.23 37.83
N PRO A 399 37.80 25.84 38.98
CA PRO A 399 37.55 27.28 39.05
C PRO A 399 38.79 28.04 38.56
N TRP A 400 38.58 29.14 37.83
CA TRP A 400 39.67 29.99 37.37
C TRP A 400 39.97 31.06 38.42
N ASN A 401 41.15 30.99 39.04
CA ASN A 401 41.54 31.88 40.15
C ASN A 401 42.04 33.27 39.68
N GLY A 402 42.30 33.44 38.37
CA GLY A 402 42.82 34.68 37.77
C GLY A 402 44.27 34.99 38.16
N ASP A 403 44.75 36.20 37.81
CA ASP A 403 46.11 36.67 38.13
C ASP A 403 46.29 37.07 39.62
N VAL A 404 45.56 36.42 40.52
CA VAL A 404 45.87 36.44 41.95
C VAL A 404 46.87 35.31 42.20
N LEU A 405 48.14 35.68 42.34
CA LEU A 405 49.17 34.77 42.81
C LEU A 405 48.85 34.32 44.25
N GLU A 406 48.14 33.21 44.38
CA GLU A 406 48.07 32.47 45.64
C GLU A 406 49.48 31.91 45.92
N ASP A 407 50.10 32.37 47.02
CA ASP A 407 51.42 31.90 47.43
C ASP A 407 51.42 30.38 47.54
N ILE A 408 52.22 29.72 46.70
CA ILE A 408 52.38 28.27 46.67
C ILE A 408 52.95 27.83 48.01
N THR A 409 52.05 27.47 48.93
CA THR A 409 52.39 26.96 50.27
C THR A 409 52.70 25.46 50.13
N GLU A 410 53.73 25.17 49.34
CA GLU A 410 54.23 23.82 49.14
C GLU A 410 54.90 23.30 50.43
N GLU A 411 54.61 22.04 50.70
CA GLU A 411 55.28 21.16 51.65
C GLU A 411 55.45 21.62 53.12
N SER A 412 54.70 20.95 53.99
CA SER A 412 55.28 20.43 55.23
C SER A 412 54.63 19.09 55.58
N THR A 413 55.27 18.00 55.12
CA THR A 413 54.90 16.64 55.51
C THR A 413 54.97 16.48 57.03
N ASN A 414 53.91 15.96 57.66
CA ASN A 414 54.06 15.29 58.96
C ASN A 414 53.11 14.11 59.12
N THR A 415 53.65 13.05 59.70
CA THR A 415 53.16 11.67 59.65
C THR A 415 52.23 11.33 60.83
N LEU A 416 51.60 10.14 60.75
CA LEU A 416 51.06 9.33 61.87
C LEU A 416 49.66 9.70 62.42
N PRO A 417 48.91 8.75 63.01
CA PRO A 417 47.57 8.46 62.46
C PRO A 417 46.40 8.28 63.45
N ALA A 418 45.22 8.02 62.87
CA ALA A 418 44.03 7.36 63.42
C ALA A 418 43.16 8.12 64.44
N GLY A 419 41.83 7.92 64.33
CA GLY A 419 40.85 8.29 65.37
C GLY A 419 39.70 9.19 64.90
N GLN A 420 38.51 8.63 64.78
CA GLN A 420 37.25 9.30 64.44
C GLN A 420 36.88 10.47 65.40
N SER A 421 36.19 11.53 64.93
CA SER A 421 34.75 11.73 65.23
C SER A 421 34.11 13.06 64.76
N LYS A 422 32.90 12.91 64.18
CA LYS A 422 31.69 13.79 64.09
C LYS A 422 31.75 15.31 63.72
N PRO A 423 30.71 15.83 63.02
CA PRO A 423 30.61 17.24 62.60
C PRO A 423 29.78 18.15 63.55
N PRO A 424 29.94 19.49 63.46
CA PRO A 424 29.09 20.47 64.17
C PRO A 424 27.81 20.89 63.40
N ARG A 425 26.75 21.25 64.14
CA ARG A 425 25.43 21.67 63.61
C ARG A 425 25.32 23.19 63.40
N ARG A 426 24.51 23.62 62.43
CA ARG A 426 23.70 24.87 62.45
C ARG A 426 22.23 24.45 62.26
N LYS A 427 21.22 24.81 63.07
CA LYS A 427 20.75 26.07 63.70
C LYS A 427 19.97 26.98 62.73
N SER A 428 18.79 27.41 63.16
CA SER A 428 17.66 27.88 62.33
C SER A 428 16.81 28.98 63.01
N VAL A 429 16.34 29.96 62.24
CA VAL A 429 15.26 30.96 62.50
C VAL A 429 14.75 31.45 61.11
N GLY A 430 13.49 31.79 60.83
CA GLY A 430 12.23 31.64 61.58
C GLY A 430 11.33 32.89 61.55
N PHE A 431 10.03 32.73 61.24
CA PHE A 431 8.92 33.73 61.31
C PHE A 431 8.96 34.87 60.26
N ILE A 432 7.85 35.47 59.78
CA ILE A 432 6.39 35.19 59.83
C ILE A 432 5.73 35.83 58.57
N ASP A 433 4.60 35.34 58.02
CA ASP A 433 3.18 35.78 58.16
C ASP A 433 2.33 34.71 57.39
N ASP A 434 1.31 34.03 57.95
CA ASP A 434 -0.13 34.41 58.16
C ASP A 434 -0.99 34.31 56.88
N GLU A 435 -2.25 33.81 56.81
CA GLU A 435 -3.13 32.87 57.57
C GLU A 435 -4.09 32.22 56.50
N LYS A 436 -4.68 31.00 56.55
CA LYS A 436 -5.43 30.24 57.59
C LYS A 436 -6.77 30.89 58.01
N GLU A 437 -7.85 30.19 58.37
CA GLU A 437 -8.30 28.79 58.14
C GLU A 437 -9.86 28.78 58.15
N GLN A 438 -10.60 27.68 57.98
CA GLN A 438 -11.07 26.68 58.98
C GLN A 438 -12.18 25.87 58.27
N GLU A 439 -12.63 24.65 58.61
CA GLU A 439 -12.29 23.52 59.51
C GLU A 439 -13.10 22.29 58.93
N GLN A 440 -13.06 21.03 59.38
CA GLN A 440 -12.76 20.39 60.65
C GLN A 440 -12.45 18.88 60.41
N ASP A 441 -11.98 18.13 61.41
CA ASP A 441 -11.56 16.72 61.28
C ASP A 441 -12.70 15.71 61.03
N HIS A 442 -12.37 14.57 60.41
CA HIS A 442 -12.81 13.24 60.91
C HIS A 442 -11.99 12.08 60.30
N GLU A 443 -11.69 11.08 61.13
CA GLU A 443 -10.91 9.87 60.78
C GLU A 443 -11.82 8.75 60.25
N ALA A 444 -11.59 8.28 59.03
CA ALA A 444 -12.25 7.10 58.46
C ALA A 444 -11.35 6.40 57.43
N THR A 445 -11.14 5.09 57.59
CA THR A 445 -10.49 4.24 56.58
C THR A 445 -11.49 3.97 55.44
N ILE A 446 -11.09 4.22 54.19
CA ILE A 446 -11.94 3.96 53.01
C ILE A 446 -11.23 2.94 52.12
N GLU A 447 -11.97 1.90 51.76
CA GLU A 447 -11.56 0.79 50.90
C GLU A 447 -11.88 1.12 49.43
N GLU A 448 -11.07 0.62 48.50
CA GLU A 448 -11.19 0.96 47.06
C GLU A 448 -12.38 0.22 46.42
N ILE A 449 -13.35 0.98 45.91
CA ILE A 449 -14.58 0.45 45.27
C ILE A 449 -14.64 0.98 43.84
N ASP A 450 -14.60 0.06 42.88
CA ASP A 450 -14.77 0.35 41.45
C ASP A 450 -16.17 0.94 41.14
N PRO A 451 -16.26 1.99 40.30
CA PRO A 451 -17.55 2.52 39.84
C PRO A 451 -18.23 1.54 38.86
N MET A 452 -19.43 1.09 39.21
CA MET A 452 -20.24 0.19 38.38
C MET A 452 -20.67 0.80 37.03
N PRO A 453 -20.86 -0.03 35.98
CA PRO A 453 -21.47 0.41 34.73
C PRO A 453 -22.95 0.76 34.90
N MET A 454 -23.46 1.60 34.00
CA MET A 454 -24.88 1.94 33.87
C MET A 454 -25.35 1.57 32.46
N ASP A 455 -26.08 0.46 32.34
CA ASP A 455 -26.82 0.08 31.15
C ASP A 455 -28.20 0.78 31.10
N ASP A 456 -28.71 0.99 29.88
CA ASP A 456 -30.13 1.14 29.55
C ASP A 456 -30.25 1.13 27.99
N ARG A 457 -31.10 0.32 27.33
CA ARG A 457 -31.99 -0.72 27.86
C ARG A 457 -32.40 -1.74 26.78
N GLU A 458 -32.91 -2.89 27.25
CA GLU A 458 -33.55 -3.96 26.46
C GLU A 458 -34.91 -3.47 25.86
N GLU A 459 -35.61 -4.13 24.92
CA GLU A 459 -36.20 -5.47 25.07
C GLU A 459 -36.57 -6.16 23.73
N GLN A 460 -36.24 -7.46 23.65
CA GLN A 460 -37.04 -8.60 23.14
C GLN A 460 -37.54 -8.63 21.66
N GLY A 461 -37.42 -9.75 20.93
CA GLY A 461 -36.77 -11.04 21.27
C GLY A 461 -37.12 -12.20 20.31
N GLN A 462 -36.47 -13.36 20.52
CA GLN A 462 -36.79 -14.72 20.01
C GLN A 462 -36.68 -14.93 18.46
N GLU A 463 -36.37 -16.08 17.85
CA GLU A 463 -35.85 -17.45 18.19
C GLU A 463 -35.58 -18.20 16.83
N THR A 464 -34.96 -19.39 16.67
CA THR A 464 -34.30 -20.41 17.53
C THR A 464 -33.21 -21.16 16.70
N GLU A 465 -32.11 -21.63 17.32
CA GLU A 465 -31.26 -22.81 16.92
C GLU A 465 -30.58 -22.79 15.51
N ASP A 466 -29.64 -23.66 15.12
CA ASP A 466 -29.06 -24.89 15.70
C ASP A 466 -27.54 -25.05 15.40
N MET A 467 -26.86 -25.93 16.14
CA MET A 467 -25.44 -26.28 16.04
C MET A 467 -25.17 -27.30 14.92
N ARG A 468 -24.05 -27.14 14.16
CA ARG A 468 -23.41 -28.32 13.54
C ARG A 468 -21.89 -28.20 13.33
N THR A 469 -21.22 -29.25 13.78
CA THR A 469 -19.77 -29.50 13.74
C THR A 469 -19.13 -29.38 12.36
N ILE A 470 -17.91 -28.82 12.33
CA ILE A 470 -16.92 -29.04 11.26
C ILE A 470 -15.99 -30.17 11.71
N ASP A 471 -15.81 -31.17 10.85
CA ASP A 471 -14.91 -32.29 11.10
C ASP A 471 -13.48 -31.97 10.61
N SER A 472 -12.47 -32.52 11.28
CA SER A 472 -11.06 -32.15 11.04
C SER A 472 -10.33 -33.14 10.14
N VAL A 473 -9.53 -32.65 9.18
CA VAL A 473 -8.71 -33.48 8.30
C VAL A 473 -7.30 -32.90 8.20
N SER A 474 -6.30 -33.66 8.67
CA SER A 474 -4.89 -33.30 8.66
C SER A 474 -4.07 -34.26 7.79
N TRP A 475 -3.33 -33.69 6.84
CA TRP A 475 -2.21 -34.32 6.11
C TRP A 475 -1.19 -33.19 5.91
N VAL A 476 -0.07 -33.14 6.65
CA VAL A 476 1.11 -34.03 6.62
C VAL A 476 1.95 -33.78 5.37
N ASP A 477 3.17 -33.31 5.62
CA ASP A 477 4.12 -32.80 4.63
C ASP A 477 4.78 -33.88 3.76
N GLY A 478 5.40 -33.43 2.67
CA GLY A 478 6.19 -34.26 1.76
C GLY A 478 7.11 -33.40 0.90
N GLU A 479 8.31 -33.13 1.41
CA GLU A 479 9.41 -32.51 0.66
C GLU A 479 10.02 -33.51 -0.36
N SER A 480 11.06 -33.06 -1.09
CA SER A 480 11.76 -33.69 -2.23
C SER A 480 11.13 -33.47 -3.62
N GLU A 481 11.89 -33.19 -4.68
CA GLU A 481 13.27 -32.66 -4.78
C GLU A 481 13.42 -31.98 -6.16
N MET A 482 14.49 -31.20 -6.38
CA MET A 482 14.82 -30.65 -7.70
C MET A 482 15.74 -31.62 -8.44
N ASP A 483 15.30 -32.11 -9.60
CA ASP A 483 16.19 -32.62 -10.64
C ASP A 483 15.98 -31.80 -11.92
N PHE A 484 17.08 -31.47 -12.59
CA PHE A 484 17.14 -30.57 -13.74
C PHE A 484 18.08 -31.20 -14.77
N GLU A 485 17.53 -32.00 -15.68
CA GLU A 485 18.29 -32.64 -16.75
C GLU A 485 17.95 -31.98 -18.09
N ASP A 486 18.96 -31.36 -18.71
CA ASP A 486 18.95 -31.00 -20.11
C ASP A 486 19.03 -32.28 -20.96
N GLU A 487 18.21 -32.38 -22.01
CA GLU A 487 18.59 -33.16 -23.19
C GLU A 487 18.12 -32.42 -24.45
N ALA A 488 19.07 -32.04 -25.30
CA ALA A 488 18.80 -31.54 -26.64
C ALA A 488 18.93 -32.72 -27.61
N ASP A 489 18.03 -32.83 -28.58
CA ASP A 489 18.10 -33.87 -29.61
C ASP A 489 18.17 -33.24 -31.00
N TYR A 490 18.95 -33.86 -31.90
CA TYR A 490 19.43 -33.25 -33.14
C TYR A 490 19.56 -34.30 -34.26
N ASP A 491 18.51 -34.46 -35.06
CA ASP A 491 18.52 -34.96 -36.46
C ASP A 491 17.17 -34.71 -37.16
#